data_AF-A0A4V2QMZ4-F1
#
_entry.id   AF-A0A4V2QMZ4-F1
#
_cell.length_a   1.000
_cell.length_b   1.000
_cell.length_c   1.000
_cell.angle_alpha   90.00
_cell.angle_beta   90.00
_cell.angle_gamma   90.00
#
_symmetry.space_group_name_H-M   'P 1'
#
loop_
_entity.id
_entity.type
_entity.pdbx_description
1 polymer ?
#
loop_
_entity_poly.entity_id
_entity_poly.type
_entity_poly.pdbx_seq_one_letter_code
_entity_poly.pdbx_strand_id
1 'polypeptide(L)'
;MSNRPENHLFYGDNLAVLRKEIADESVDLIYLDPPFNSNANYGILFKEPDGKSSNAQIEAFEDTWHWNETAEDAFDQVARSGSTKAFDLLNAMRGFLGDNDMMAYLAMMAVRLLELHRVLKPTGSLYLHCDPTTSHYLKLLLDAIFGKRHFQNEII
;
A
#
# COMPACT_ATOMS: atom_id res chain seq x y z
N MET A 1 4.85 -32.97 -9.76
CA MET A 1 4.86 -31.72 -10.55
C MET A 1 3.45 -31.18 -10.55
N SER A 2 3.19 -30.11 -9.78
CA SER A 2 1.84 -29.56 -9.62
C SER A 2 1.39 -28.87 -10.91
N ASN A 3 0.27 -29.31 -11.46
CA ASN A 3 -0.38 -28.82 -12.67
C ASN A 3 -1.03 -27.43 -12.47
N ARG A 4 -0.30 -26.46 -11.92
CA ARG A 4 -0.76 -25.08 -11.79
C ARG A 4 -0.32 -24.27 -13.02
N PRO A 5 -1.21 -23.46 -13.62
CA PRO A 5 -0.85 -22.56 -14.70
C PRO A 5 0.23 -21.56 -14.24
N GLU A 6 1.09 -21.11 -15.16
CA GLU A 6 2.20 -20.19 -14.85
C GLU A 6 1.70 -18.84 -14.29
N ASN A 7 0.53 -18.38 -14.75
CA ASN A 7 -0.07 -17.11 -14.34
C ASN A 7 -1.25 -17.35 -13.38
N HIS A 8 -1.31 -16.52 -12.33
CA HIS A 8 -2.36 -16.57 -11.32
C HIS A 8 -3.02 -15.20 -11.14
N LEU A 9 -4.34 -15.21 -10.97
CA LEU A 9 -5.14 -14.05 -10.54
C LEU A 9 -5.77 -14.39 -9.19
N PHE A 10 -5.52 -13.54 -8.20
CA PHE A 10 -6.13 -13.66 -6.87
C PHE A 10 -7.20 -12.59 -6.70
N TYR A 11 -8.32 -12.98 -6.08
CA TYR A 11 -9.43 -12.07 -5.78
C TYR A 11 -9.62 -11.95 -4.26
N GLY A 12 -9.68 -10.72 -3.76
CA GLY A 12 -9.85 -10.40 -2.34
C GLY A 12 -8.96 -9.24 -1.89
N ASP A 13 -8.91 -9.00 -0.58
CA ASP A 13 -7.99 -8.03 0.00
C ASP A 13 -6.53 -8.49 -0.21
N ASN A 14 -5.71 -7.58 -0.74
CA ASN A 14 -4.34 -7.89 -1.14
C ASN A 14 -3.44 -8.25 0.05
N LEU A 15 -3.69 -7.72 1.26
CA LEU A 15 -2.91 -8.05 2.44
C LEU A 15 -3.16 -9.51 2.85
N ALA A 16 -4.43 -9.94 2.82
CA ALA A 16 -4.78 -11.33 3.07
C ALA A 16 -4.19 -12.28 2.01
N VAL A 17 -4.24 -11.91 0.73
CA VAL A 17 -3.65 -12.69 -0.37
C VAL A 17 -2.14 -12.81 -0.22
N LEU A 18 -1.43 -11.70 0.01
CA LEU A 18 0.03 -11.70 0.19
C LEU A 18 0.46 -12.67 1.28
N ARG A 19 -0.27 -12.69 2.41
CA ARG A 19 0.03 -13.55 3.57
C ARG A 19 -0.27 -15.03 3.35
N LYS A 20 -1.34 -15.35 2.62
CA LYS A 20 -1.83 -16.73 2.49
C LYS A 20 -1.26 -17.45 1.28
N GLU A 21 -1.09 -16.73 0.18
CA GLU A 21 -0.85 -17.32 -1.13
C GLU A 21 0.56 -17.09 -1.66
N ILE A 22 1.28 -16.08 -1.16
CA ILE A 22 2.58 -15.66 -1.71
C ILE A 22 3.71 -15.98 -0.72
N ALA A 23 4.65 -16.80 -1.18
CA ALA A 23 5.81 -17.22 -0.39
C ALA A 23 6.82 -16.08 -0.17
N ASP A 24 7.55 -16.14 0.93
CA ASP A 24 8.68 -15.25 1.24
C ASP A 24 9.72 -15.30 0.13
N GLU A 25 10.34 -14.15 -0.16
CA GLU A 25 11.45 -14.03 -1.12
C GLU A 25 11.22 -14.76 -2.45
N SER A 26 9.99 -14.71 -2.97
CA SER A 26 9.58 -15.46 -4.17
C SER A 26 9.36 -14.57 -5.39
N VAL A 27 9.24 -13.25 -5.19
CA VAL A 27 8.91 -12.28 -6.24
C VAL A 27 10.16 -11.50 -6.69
N ASP A 28 10.44 -11.48 -8.00
CA ASP A 28 11.55 -10.72 -8.58
C ASP A 28 11.20 -9.23 -8.82
N LEU A 29 9.93 -8.94 -9.12
CA LEU A 29 9.48 -7.59 -9.46
C LEU A 29 8.07 -7.34 -8.92
N ILE A 30 7.91 -6.23 -8.22
CA ILE A 30 6.62 -5.75 -7.72
C ILE A 30 6.32 -4.40 -8.39
N TYR A 31 5.10 -4.25 -8.91
CA TYR A 31 4.55 -2.97 -9.35
C TYR A 31 3.26 -2.69 -8.58
N LEU A 32 3.12 -1.47 -8.07
CA LEU A 32 1.99 -1.00 -7.29
C LEU A 32 1.47 0.31 -7.89
N ASP A 33 0.17 0.39 -8.10
CA ASP A 33 -0.54 1.62 -8.42
C ASP A 33 -1.69 1.82 -7.44
N PRO A 34 -1.38 2.12 -6.16
CA PRO A 34 -2.42 2.31 -5.17
C PRO A 34 -3.21 3.58 -5.48
N PRO A 35 -4.50 3.63 -5.11
CA PRO A 35 -5.28 4.86 -5.19
C PRO A 35 -4.57 5.99 -4.43
N PHE A 36 -4.57 7.20 -4.99
CA PHE A 36 -3.88 8.38 -4.47
C PHE A 36 -4.80 9.13 -3.51
N ASN A 37 -4.24 9.58 -2.38
CA ASN A 37 -4.92 10.50 -1.47
C ASN A 37 -4.85 11.94 -1.99
N SER A 38 -5.22 12.15 -3.26
CA SER A 38 -5.02 13.41 -3.96
C SER A 38 -6.22 14.35 -3.88
N ASN A 39 -7.32 13.97 -3.22
CA ASN A 39 -8.64 14.62 -3.36
C ASN A 39 -9.05 14.82 -4.83
N ALA A 40 -8.35 14.19 -5.79
CA ALA A 40 -8.55 14.39 -7.20
C ALA A 40 -9.48 13.29 -7.71
N ASN A 41 -10.70 13.70 -8.00
CA ASN A 41 -11.74 12.99 -8.76
C ASN A 41 -11.29 11.72 -9.49
N TYR A 42 -11.36 10.58 -8.81
CA TYR A 42 -11.23 9.24 -9.39
C TYR A 42 -12.38 8.87 -10.35
N GLY A 43 -13.36 9.76 -10.51
CA GLY A 43 -14.49 9.61 -11.45
C GLY A 43 -14.12 9.61 -12.94
N ILE A 44 -12.84 9.73 -13.32
CA ILE A 44 -12.41 9.74 -14.73
C ILE A 44 -12.00 8.34 -15.23
N LEU A 45 -11.44 7.48 -14.37
CA LEU A 45 -10.97 6.13 -14.78
C LEU A 45 -12.09 5.09 -14.90
N PHE A 46 -13.28 5.36 -14.35
CA PHE A 46 -14.40 4.43 -14.28
C PHE A 46 -15.70 4.97 -14.87
N LYS A 47 -15.61 5.94 -15.79
CA LYS A 47 -16.76 6.26 -16.64
C LYS A 47 -17.03 5.06 -17.54
N GLU A 48 -18.07 4.31 -17.23
CA GLU A 48 -18.69 3.43 -18.23
C GLU A 48 -19.06 4.28 -19.46
N PRO A 49 -19.14 3.69 -20.67
CA PRO A 49 -19.44 4.43 -21.90
C PRO A 49 -20.71 5.31 -21.85
N ASP A 50 -21.61 5.05 -20.91
CA ASP A 50 -22.86 5.80 -20.66
C ASP A 50 -22.70 7.02 -19.70
N GLY A 51 -21.48 7.31 -19.24
CA GLY A 51 -21.18 8.49 -18.40
C GLY A 51 -21.72 8.44 -16.97
N LYS A 52 -22.30 7.31 -16.53
CA LYS A 52 -22.73 7.10 -15.14
C LYS A 52 -21.55 6.59 -14.30
N SER A 53 -21.29 7.28 -13.20
CA SER A 53 -20.33 6.83 -12.19
C SER A 53 -21.02 5.80 -11.28
N SER A 54 -20.36 4.69 -10.94
CA SER A 54 -20.92 3.71 -10.01
C SER A 54 -20.78 4.25 -8.56
N ASN A 55 -21.86 4.83 -8.03
CA ASN A 55 -21.86 5.47 -6.71
C ASN A 55 -21.32 4.57 -5.59
N ALA A 56 -21.59 3.26 -5.64
CA ALA A 56 -21.15 2.30 -4.63
C ALA A 56 -19.62 2.11 -4.56
N GLN A 57 -18.90 2.31 -5.69
CA GLN A 57 -17.44 2.21 -5.69
C GLN A 57 -16.81 3.49 -5.18
N ILE A 58 -17.33 4.65 -5.60
CA ILE A 58 -16.89 5.96 -5.09
C ILE A 58 -17.04 6.02 -3.56
N GLU A 59 -18.18 5.56 -3.05
CA GLU A 59 -18.46 5.50 -1.61
C GLU A 59 -17.50 4.56 -0.87
N ALA A 60 -17.21 3.37 -1.42
CA ALA A 60 -16.22 2.46 -0.84
C ALA A 60 -14.79 3.04 -0.85
N PHE A 61 -14.43 3.81 -1.88
CA PHE A 61 -13.13 4.47 -1.96
C PHE A 61 -13.01 5.63 -0.97
N GLU A 62 -14.02 6.49 -0.81
CA GLU A 62 -13.98 7.60 0.16
C GLU A 62 -14.06 7.13 1.62
N ASP A 63 -14.85 6.09 1.90
CA ASP A 63 -14.98 5.52 3.24
C ASP A 63 -13.70 4.80 3.71
N THR A 64 -12.87 4.33 2.76
CA THR A 64 -11.58 3.67 3.06
C THR A 64 -10.54 4.65 3.62
N TRP A 65 -10.65 5.94 3.31
CA TRP A 65 -9.62 6.90 3.69
C TRP A 65 -9.82 7.54 5.03
N HIS A 66 -11.00 7.48 5.65
CA HIS A 66 -11.15 8.05 6.98
C HIS A 66 -10.42 7.20 8.03
N TRP A 67 -9.90 7.84 9.08
CA TRP A 67 -9.40 7.09 10.23
C TRP A 67 -10.55 6.31 10.87
N ASN A 68 -10.53 5.00 10.67
CA ASN A 68 -11.56 4.05 11.10
C ASN A 68 -10.93 2.84 11.78
N GLU A 69 -11.75 1.88 12.21
CA GLU A 69 -11.26 0.66 12.88
C GLU A 69 -10.28 -0.15 12.03
N THR A 70 -10.43 -0.12 10.69
CA THR A 70 -9.52 -0.83 9.77
C THR A 70 -8.15 -0.14 9.71
N ALA A 71 -8.11 1.19 9.70
CA ALA A 71 -6.88 1.97 9.75
C ALA A 71 -6.15 1.78 11.09
N GLU A 72 -6.91 1.79 12.20
CA GLU A 72 -6.37 1.51 13.53
C GLU A 72 -5.78 0.09 13.60
N ASP A 73 -6.49 -0.93 13.10
CA ASP A 73 -5.97 -2.29 13.05
C ASP A 73 -4.71 -2.42 12.17
N ALA A 74 -4.66 -1.74 11.02
CA ALA A 74 -3.47 -1.70 10.18
C ALA A 74 -2.27 -1.07 10.91
N PHE A 75 -2.49 0.01 11.66
CA PHE A 75 -1.46 0.64 12.49
C PHE A 75 -0.96 -0.31 13.58
N ASP A 76 -1.87 -0.99 14.28
CA ASP A 76 -1.56 -1.99 15.30
C ASP A 76 -0.79 -3.18 14.73
N GLN A 77 -1.13 -3.63 13.52
CA GLN A 77 -0.39 -4.69 12.83
C GLN A 77 1.04 -4.28 12.50
N VAL A 78 1.27 -3.02 12.11
CA VAL A 78 2.64 -2.49 11.91
C VAL A 78 3.42 -2.53 13.23
N ALA A 79 2.80 -2.15 14.35
CA ALA A 79 3.41 -2.22 15.68
C ALA A 79 3.84 -3.65 16.05
N ARG A 80 3.01 -4.64 15.70
CA ARG A 80 3.24 -6.06 15.99
C ARG A 80 4.17 -6.76 15.00
N SER A 81 4.52 -6.11 13.88
CA SER A 81 5.36 -6.70 12.81
C SER A 81 6.81 -6.97 13.22
N GLY A 82 7.29 -6.35 14.31
CA GLY A 82 8.70 -6.39 14.71
C GLY A 82 9.61 -5.41 13.95
N SER A 83 9.10 -4.69 12.95
CA SER A 83 9.84 -3.63 12.25
C SER A 83 9.84 -2.33 13.06
N THR A 84 10.82 -2.18 13.96
CA THR A 84 10.88 -1.04 14.89
C THR A 84 10.94 0.29 14.16
N LYS A 85 11.74 0.41 13.10
CA LYS A 85 11.88 1.67 12.34
C LYS A 85 10.60 2.07 11.61
N ALA A 86 9.88 1.12 11.02
CA ALA A 86 8.64 1.40 10.32
C ALA A 86 7.56 1.86 11.30
N PHE A 87 7.45 1.19 12.45
CA PHE A 87 6.52 1.59 13.50
C PHE A 87 6.88 2.95 14.12
N ASP A 88 8.15 3.18 14.47
CA ASP A 88 8.60 4.45 15.06
C ASP A 88 8.27 5.63 14.14
N LEU A 89 8.53 5.47 12.83
CA LEU A 89 8.21 6.49 11.83
C LEU A 89 6.69 6.69 11.71
N LEU A 90 5.92 5.60 11.61
CA LEU A 90 4.47 5.68 11.46
C LEU A 90 3.81 6.31 12.69
N ASN A 91 4.31 5.99 13.89
CA ASN A 91 3.86 6.59 15.15
C ASN A 91 4.22 8.08 15.24
N ALA A 92 5.42 8.47 14.77
CA ALA A 92 5.80 9.89 14.68
C ALA A 92 4.93 10.66 13.68
N MET A 93 4.62 10.05 12.52
CA MET A 93 3.70 10.63 11.53
C MET A 93 2.30 10.80 12.12
N ARG A 94 1.78 9.82 12.86
CA ARG A 94 0.49 9.92 13.55
C ARG A 94 0.48 11.06 14.57
N GLY A 95 1.54 11.20 15.36
CA GLY A 95 1.68 12.32 16.30
C GLY A 95 1.74 13.69 15.62
N PHE A 96 2.26 13.77 14.40
CA PHE A 96 2.38 15.01 13.62
C PHE A 96 1.10 15.37 12.84
N LEU A 97 0.52 14.41 12.14
CA LEU A 97 -0.64 14.59 11.26
C LEU A 97 -1.97 14.54 12.01
N GLY A 98 -2.01 13.81 13.13
CA GLY A 98 -3.25 13.41 13.80
C GLY A 98 -4.00 12.33 13.01
N ASP A 99 -5.14 11.92 13.56
CA ASP A 99 -6.02 10.92 12.95
C ASP A 99 -6.84 11.60 11.84
N ASN A 100 -6.40 11.41 10.60
CA ASN A 100 -6.99 12.00 9.39
C ASN A 100 -6.81 11.07 8.18
N ASP A 101 -7.27 11.52 7.02
CA ASP A 101 -7.32 10.65 5.85
C ASP A 101 -5.95 10.22 5.31
N MET A 102 -4.98 11.14 5.40
CA MET A 102 -3.59 10.83 5.07
C MET A 102 -3.02 9.82 6.05
N MET A 103 -3.32 9.93 7.33
CA MET A 103 -2.79 9.00 8.33
C MET A 103 -3.39 7.60 8.17
N ALA A 104 -4.68 7.50 7.85
CA ALA A 104 -5.32 6.22 7.55
C ALA A 104 -4.72 5.58 6.29
N TYR A 105 -4.50 6.38 5.23
CA TYR A 105 -3.78 5.96 4.04
C TYR A 105 -2.40 5.37 4.37
N LEU A 106 -1.62 6.08 5.18
CA LEU A 106 -0.26 5.66 5.54
C LEU A 106 -0.25 4.39 6.38
N ALA A 107 -1.18 4.22 7.32
CA ALA A 107 -1.31 2.97 8.09
C ALA A 107 -1.63 1.78 7.18
N MET A 108 -2.59 1.95 6.28
CA MET A 108 -3.01 0.93 5.32
C MET A 108 -1.92 0.57 4.31
N MET A 109 -1.13 1.54 3.87
CA MET A 109 0.02 1.29 3.00
C MET A 109 1.17 0.64 3.75
N ALA A 110 1.50 1.09 4.96
CA ALA A 110 2.64 0.58 5.73
C ALA A 110 2.52 -0.93 5.99
N VAL A 111 1.35 -1.42 6.39
CA VAL A 111 1.14 -2.87 6.64
C VAL A 111 1.30 -3.69 5.35
N ARG A 112 0.91 -3.15 4.19
CA ARG A 112 1.07 -3.81 2.89
C ARG A 112 2.50 -3.77 2.41
N LEU A 113 3.21 -2.65 2.58
CA LEU A 113 4.62 -2.52 2.23
C LEU A 113 5.52 -3.47 3.01
N LEU A 114 5.18 -3.79 4.28
CA LEU A 114 5.87 -4.82 5.06
C LEU A 114 5.72 -6.22 4.44
N GLU A 115 4.52 -6.59 4.01
CA GLU A 115 4.29 -7.88 3.33
C GLU A 115 4.94 -7.91 1.95
N LEU A 116 4.92 -6.79 1.22
CA LEU A 116 5.61 -6.68 -0.06
C LEU A 116 7.13 -6.83 0.09
N HIS A 117 7.72 -6.30 1.17
CA HIS A 117 9.12 -6.55 1.50
C HIS A 117 9.38 -8.03 1.83
N ARG A 118 8.49 -8.71 2.57
CA ARG A 118 8.62 -10.15 2.87
C ARG A 118 8.64 -11.01 1.61
N VAL A 119 7.75 -10.74 0.65
CA VAL A 119 7.63 -11.58 -0.56
C VAL A 119 8.66 -11.24 -1.63
N LEU A 120 9.26 -10.05 -1.59
CA LEU A 120 10.28 -9.62 -2.55
C LEU A 120 11.61 -10.34 -2.29
N LYS A 121 12.24 -10.84 -3.35
CA LYS A 121 13.60 -11.38 -3.28
C LYS A 121 14.61 -10.31 -2.86
N PRO A 122 15.73 -10.66 -2.23
CA PRO A 122 16.83 -9.73 -1.96
C PRO A 122 17.40 -9.04 -3.22
N THR A 123 17.25 -9.68 -4.39
CA THR A 123 17.65 -9.14 -5.70
C THR A 123 16.50 -8.47 -6.46
N GLY A 124 15.30 -8.44 -5.89
CA GLY A 124 14.10 -7.94 -6.54
C GLY A 124 13.96 -6.42 -6.45
N SER A 125 13.06 -5.88 -7.26
CA SER A 125 12.74 -4.45 -7.29
C SER A 125 11.26 -4.20 -7.04
N LEU A 126 10.96 -3.08 -6.38
CA LEU A 126 9.60 -2.59 -6.16
C LEU A 126 9.45 -1.21 -6.79
N TYR A 127 8.42 -1.06 -7.62
CA TYR A 127 8.00 0.19 -8.22
C TYR A 127 6.66 0.60 -7.63
N LEU A 128 6.63 1.77 -6.99
CA LEU A 128 5.45 2.36 -6.38
C LEU A 128 5.07 3.63 -7.14
N HIS A 129 3.96 3.59 -7.86
CA HIS A 129 3.36 4.80 -8.40
C HIS A 129 2.78 5.63 -7.24
N CYS A 130 3.09 6.93 -7.20
CA CYS A 130 2.50 7.86 -6.24
C CYS A 130 2.31 9.24 -6.86
N ASP A 131 1.34 10.00 -6.34
CA ASP A 131 1.18 11.41 -6.66
C ASP A 131 2.14 12.29 -5.83
N PRO A 132 2.40 13.55 -6.25
CA PRO A 132 3.35 14.42 -5.56
C PRO A 132 3.02 14.74 -4.09
N THR A 133 1.74 14.67 -3.68
CA THR A 133 1.33 14.94 -2.30
C THR A 133 1.73 13.80 -1.38
N THR A 134 1.51 12.56 -1.82
CA THR A 134 1.68 11.35 -1.01
C THR A 134 3.11 10.80 -1.11
N SER A 135 3.83 11.10 -2.20
CA SER A 135 5.16 10.55 -2.52
C SER A 135 6.18 10.71 -1.40
N HIS A 136 6.21 11.87 -0.74
CA HIS A 136 7.18 12.15 0.33
C HIS A 136 6.98 11.27 1.56
N TYR A 137 5.73 11.05 1.97
CA TYR A 137 5.41 10.17 3.11
C TYR A 137 5.69 8.70 2.78
N LEU A 138 5.28 8.26 1.59
CA LEU A 138 5.55 6.89 1.10
C LEU A 138 7.05 6.62 0.97
N LYS A 139 7.83 7.60 0.52
CA LYS A 139 9.29 7.48 0.43
C LYS A 139 9.92 7.23 1.80
N LEU A 140 9.48 7.94 2.84
CA LEU A 140 9.98 7.73 4.20
C LEU A 140 9.59 6.35 4.73
N LEU A 141 8.36 5.88 4.47
CA LEU A 141 7.94 4.53 4.83
C LEU A 141 8.78 3.46 4.11
N LEU A 142 9.02 3.61 2.81
CA LEU A 142 9.90 2.73 2.05
C LEU A 142 11.33 2.72 2.62
N ASP A 143 11.86 3.88 3.02
CA ASP A 143 13.18 3.96 3.66
C ASP A 143 13.22 3.27 5.03
N ALA A 144 12.13 3.32 5.79
CA ALA A 144 12.04 2.64 7.07
C ALA A 144 11.92 1.12 6.93
N ILE A 145 11.24 0.65 5.89
CA ILE A 145 10.99 -0.78 5.63
C ILE A 145 12.16 -1.42 4.88
N PHE A 146 12.53 -0.88 3.70
CA PHE A 146 13.57 -1.44 2.83
C PHE A 146 14.95 -0.92 3.20
N GLY A 147 15.06 0.21 3.88
CA GLY A 147 16.33 0.86 4.20
C GLY A 147 16.76 1.85 3.11
N LYS A 148 17.09 3.07 3.53
CA LYS A 148 17.47 4.20 2.64
C LYS A 148 18.52 3.94 1.56
N ARG A 149 19.40 2.94 1.76
CA ARG A 149 20.47 2.60 0.79
C ARG A 149 19.96 1.81 -0.41
N HIS A 150 18.76 1.25 -0.31
CA HIS A 150 18.14 0.45 -1.38
C HIS A 150 17.24 1.30 -2.28
N PHE A 151 17.04 2.58 -1.97
CA PHE A 151 16.40 3.50 -2.91
C PHE A 151 17.28 3.67 -4.15
N GLN A 152 16.71 3.42 -5.33
CA GLN A 152 17.42 3.50 -6.60
C GLN A 152 17.23 4.88 -7.25
N ASN A 153 15.98 5.22 -7.58
CA ASN A 153 15.65 6.43 -8.31
C ASN A 153 14.16 6.76 -8.20
N GLU A 154 13.83 7.98 -8.62
CA GLU A 154 12.49 8.45 -8.93
C GLU A 154 12.37 8.59 -10.45
N ILE A 155 11.22 8.25 -11.02
CA ILE A 155 10.94 8.34 -12.45
C ILE A 155 9.81 9.37 -12.61
N ILE A 156 10.02 10.38 -13.46
CA ILE A 156 9.10 11.49 -13.75
C ILE A 156 8.78 11.50 -15.24
#